data_AF-A0A7J6R370-F1
#
_entry.id   AF-A0A7J6R370-F1
#
_cell.length_a   1.000
_cell.length_b   1.000
_cell.length_c   1.000
_cell.angle_alpha   90.00
_cell.angle_beta   90.00
_cell.angle_gamma   90.00
#
_symmetry.space_group_name_H-M   'P 1'
#
loop_
_entity.id
_entity.type
_entity.pdbx_description
1 polymer ?
#
loop_
_entity_poly.entity_id
_entity_poly.type
_entity_poly.pdbx_seq_one_letter_code
_entity_poly.pdbx_strand_id
1 'polypeptide(L)'
;AQRAFFRHKRLNGPDASSTMHCRGVRDAATRKFKAAAKEAKRVAARRFFTDLQHYSRCVKRGCPRIPPAAICEHGVNQADFLLRRLFPRDPDRDTEVEALRLRQRTEPVPAFTSSELREAANGLRRGAAPGEDDVSNDIVLDTLEVLKDSWSVQLTAALEAGTFPEEWKHSKGVFIHKSGRDPARPNGWRPICL
;
A
#
# COMPACT_ATOMS: atom_id res chain seq x y z
N ALA A 1 -6.79 5.61 -30.25
CA ALA A 1 -8.14 5.65 -29.65
C ALA A 1 -8.23 6.59 -28.42
N GLN A 2 -7.46 6.38 -27.35
CA GLN A 2 -7.56 7.20 -26.13
C GLN A 2 -7.23 8.69 -26.32
N ARG A 3 -6.11 9.00 -26.98
CA ARG A 3 -5.75 10.40 -27.34
C ARG A 3 -6.81 11.08 -28.22
N ALA A 4 -7.37 10.35 -29.19
CA ALA A 4 -8.41 10.84 -30.08
C ALA A 4 -9.71 11.16 -29.32
N PHE A 5 -10.13 10.29 -28.39
CA PHE A 5 -11.28 10.54 -27.52
C PHE A 5 -11.11 11.80 -26.68
N PHE A 6 -9.96 11.98 -26.01
CA PHE A 6 -9.73 13.16 -25.17
C PHE A 6 -9.65 14.46 -25.99
N ARG A 7 -9.10 14.41 -27.21
CA ARG A 7 -9.13 15.55 -28.15
C ARG A 7 -10.57 15.88 -28.57
N HIS A 8 -11.35 14.87 -28.94
CA HIS A 8 -12.75 15.05 -29.35
C HIS A 8 -13.63 15.58 -28.22
N LYS A 9 -13.50 15.02 -27.01
CA LYS A 9 -14.23 15.47 -25.80
C LYS A 9 -13.96 16.94 -25.48
N ARG A 10 -12.71 17.38 -25.68
CA ARG A 10 -12.32 18.78 -25.45
C ARG A 10 -12.95 19.75 -26.44
N LEU A 11 -13.10 19.34 -27.70
CA LEU A 11 -13.64 20.18 -28.77
C LEU A 11 -15.18 20.24 -28.76
N ASN A 12 -15.83 19.11 -28.46
CA ASN A 12 -17.29 18.95 -28.64
C ASN A 12 -18.06 18.86 -27.32
N GLY A 13 -17.39 18.93 -26.17
CA GLY A 13 -18.00 18.77 -24.87
C GLY A 13 -18.30 17.31 -24.48
N PRO A 14 -18.59 17.07 -23.20
CA PRO A 14 -18.79 15.72 -22.64
C PRO A 14 -20.11 15.07 -23.09
N ASP A 15 -21.16 15.85 -23.34
CA ASP A 15 -22.54 15.36 -23.52
C ASP A 15 -22.95 15.26 -25.00
N ALA A 16 -22.07 15.64 -25.93
CA ALA A 16 -22.35 15.48 -27.35
C ALA A 16 -22.47 14.01 -27.75
N SER A 17 -23.47 13.68 -28.58
CA SER A 17 -23.69 12.32 -29.10
C SER A 17 -22.47 11.74 -29.82
N SER A 18 -21.69 12.60 -30.48
CA SER A 18 -20.40 12.24 -31.11
C SER A 18 -19.32 11.85 -30.09
N THR A 19 -19.33 12.45 -28.89
CA THR A 19 -18.45 12.10 -27.78
C THR A 19 -18.82 10.73 -27.19
N MET A 20 -20.11 10.37 -27.13
CA MET A 20 -20.55 9.03 -26.73
C MET A 20 -20.05 7.95 -27.70
N HIS A 21 -20.19 8.18 -29.01
CA HIS A 21 -19.65 7.27 -30.02
C HIS A 21 -18.12 7.08 -29.88
N CYS A 22 -17.38 8.19 -29.75
CA CYS A 22 -15.93 8.14 -29.55
C CYS A 22 -15.51 7.41 -28.26
N ARG A 23 -16.32 7.50 -27.19
CA ARG A 23 -16.11 6.74 -25.95
C ARG A 23 -16.22 5.24 -26.20
N GLY A 24 -17.26 4.80 -26.92
CA GLY A 24 -17.46 3.39 -27.30
C GLY A 24 -16.28 2.83 -28.09
N VAL A 25 -15.76 3.60 -29.05
CA VAL A 25 -14.56 3.22 -29.84
C VAL A 25 -13.32 3.09 -28.95
N ARG A 26 -13.09 4.03 -28.03
CA ARG A 26 -12.00 3.94 -27.04
C ARG A 26 -12.13 2.68 -26.19
N ASP A 27 -13.31 2.42 -25.64
CA ASP A 27 -13.52 1.31 -24.72
C ASP A 27 -13.34 -0.04 -25.41
N ALA A 28 -13.82 -0.17 -26.64
CA ALA A 28 -13.58 -1.35 -27.47
C ALA A 28 -12.07 -1.56 -27.72
N ALA A 29 -11.33 -0.51 -28.04
CA ALA A 29 -9.88 -0.59 -28.23
C ALA A 29 -9.14 -0.96 -26.92
N THR A 30 -9.56 -0.40 -25.78
CA THR A 30 -9.01 -0.75 -24.46
C THR A 30 -9.28 -2.21 -24.10
N ARG A 31 -10.48 -2.73 -24.36
CA ARG A 31 -10.80 -4.15 -24.16
C ARG A 31 -9.90 -5.05 -25.02
N LYS A 32 -9.75 -4.74 -26.32
CA LYS A 32 -8.85 -5.48 -27.23
C LYS A 32 -7.40 -5.47 -26.74
N PHE A 33 -6.90 -4.31 -26.32
CA PHE A 33 -5.55 -4.20 -25.77
C PHE A 33 -5.37 -5.03 -24.50
N LYS A 34 -6.32 -4.96 -23.55
CA LYS A 34 -6.29 -5.76 -22.32
C LYS A 34 -6.29 -7.26 -22.62
N ALA A 35 -7.11 -7.70 -23.58
CA ALA A 35 -7.15 -9.09 -24.02
C ALA A 35 -5.82 -9.54 -24.64
N ALA A 36 -5.25 -8.73 -25.55
CA ALA A 36 -3.95 -9.01 -26.16
C ALA A 36 -2.82 -9.05 -25.12
N ALA A 37 -2.81 -8.12 -24.16
CA ALA A 37 -1.85 -8.11 -23.06
C ALA A 37 -2.00 -9.36 -22.17
N LYS A 38 -3.24 -9.80 -21.89
CA LYS A 38 -3.51 -11.03 -21.15
C LYS A 38 -2.99 -12.25 -21.91
N GLU A 39 -3.23 -12.34 -23.21
CA GLU A 39 -2.72 -13.46 -24.02
C GLU A 39 -1.20 -13.43 -24.14
N ALA A 40 -0.59 -12.26 -24.34
CA ALA A 40 0.87 -12.12 -24.36
C ALA A 40 1.48 -12.58 -23.03
N LYS A 41 0.88 -12.21 -21.88
CA LYS A 41 1.29 -12.72 -20.57
C LYS A 41 1.12 -14.24 -20.47
N ARG A 42 0.03 -14.81 -21.01
CA ARG A 42 -0.23 -16.26 -21.01
C ARG A 42 0.80 -17.01 -21.87
N VAL A 43 1.15 -16.49 -23.05
CA VAL A 43 2.19 -17.03 -23.94
C VAL A 43 3.56 -16.95 -23.26
N ALA A 44 3.88 -15.81 -22.66
CA ALA A 44 5.12 -15.64 -21.91
C ALA A 44 5.21 -16.62 -20.73
N ALA A 45 4.10 -16.82 -20.00
CA ALA A 45 4.02 -17.82 -18.94
C ALA A 45 4.21 -19.25 -19.48
N ARG A 46 3.58 -19.62 -20.61
CA ARG A 46 3.81 -20.94 -21.22
C ARG A 46 5.28 -21.14 -21.61
N ARG A 47 5.88 -20.16 -22.30
CA ARG A 47 7.30 -20.17 -22.66
C ARG A 47 8.21 -20.28 -21.43
N PHE A 48 7.82 -19.61 -20.34
CA PHE A 48 8.50 -19.65 -19.06
C PHE A 48 8.48 -21.05 -18.43
N PHE A 49 7.34 -21.76 -18.48
CA PHE A 49 7.23 -23.11 -17.90
C PHE A 49 7.81 -24.22 -18.81
N THR A 50 8.08 -23.93 -20.09
CA THR A 50 8.72 -24.89 -20.99
C THR A 50 10.25 -24.94 -20.88
N ASP A 51 10.90 -23.87 -20.40
CA ASP A 51 12.36 -23.81 -20.25
C ASP A 51 12.78 -23.14 -18.93
N LEU A 52 13.10 -23.99 -17.93
CA LEU A 52 13.55 -23.60 -16.60
C LEU A 52 14.95 -22.94 -16.58
N GLN A 53 15.74 -23.03 -17.66
CA GLN A 53 17.09 -22.45 -17.67
C GLN A 53 17.05 -20.92 -17.52
N HIS A 54 16.04 -20.27 -18.08
CA HIS A 54 15.83 -18.83 -17.91
C HIS A 54 15.46 -18.44 -16.47
N TYR A 55 14.78 -19.32 -15.71
CA TYR A 55 14.41 -19.06 -14.32
C TYR A 55 15.62 -19.08 -13.39
N SER A 56 16.56 -20.03 -13.55
CA SER A 56 17.76 -20.12 -12.70
C SER A 56 18.60 -18.83 -12.68
N ARG A 57 18.58 -18.05 -13.77
CA ARG A 57 19.24 -16.75 -13.89
C ARG A 57 18.39 -15.58 -13.36
N CYS A 58 17.07 -15.73 -13.32
CA CYS A 58 16.12 -14.69 -12.87
C CYS A 58 15.75 -14.81 -11.38
N VAL A 59 15.96 -15.98 -10.77
CA VAL A 59 15.89 -16.14 -9.32
C VAL A 59 17.09 -15.43 -8.72
N LYS A 60 16.88 -14.22 -8.22
CA LYS A 60 17.75 -13.70 -7.17
C LYS A 60 17.61 -14.69 -6.01
N ARG A 61 18.68 -15.45 -5.74
CA ARG A 61 18.85 -16.14 -4.45
C ARG A 61 18.43 -15.12 -3.38
N GLY A 62 17.55 -15.53 -2.45
CA GLY A 62 16.83 -14.63 -1.54
C GLY A 62 17.71 -13.56 -0.90
N CYS A 63 17.10 -12.48 -0.40
CA CYS A 63 17.80 -11.34 0.21
C CYS A 63 19.08 -11.81 0.90
N PRO A 64 20.28 -11.44 0.41
CA PRO A 64 21.52 -11.98 0.95
C PRO A 64 21.50 -11.76 2.46
N ARG A 65 21.74 -12.81 3.24
CA ARG A 65 21.81 -12.71 4.70
C ARG A 65 22.98 -11.77 5.00
N ILE A 66 22.67 -10.55 5.43
CA ILE A 66 23.68 -9.57 5.77
C ILE A 66 24.16 -9.92 7.18
N PRO A 67 25.46 -10.22 7.37
CA PRO A 67 25.95 -10.52 8.69
C PRO A 67 25.84 -9.27 9.58
N PRO A 68 25.49 -9.42 10.87
CA PRO A 68 25.50 -8.37 11.88
C PRO A 68 26.64 -7.35 11.77
N ALA A 69 27.87 -7.86 11.64
CA ALA A 69 29.09 -7.05 11.57
C ALA A 69 29.17 -6.13 10.35
N ALA A 70 28.41 -6.40 9.30
CA ALA A 70 28.33 -5.54 8.11
C ALA A 70 27.36 -4.37 8.31
N ILE A 71 26.51 -4.39 9.33
CA ILE A 71 25.51 -3.34 9.63
C ILE A 71 26.08 -2.33 10.62
N CYS A 72 26.65 -2.83 11.73
CA CYS A 72 27.27 -2.03 12.78
C CYS A 72 28.36 -2.84 13.50
N GLU A 73 29.14 -2.15 14.33
CA GLU A 73 30.15 -2.79 15.19
C GLU A 73 29.56 -3.88 16.08
N HIS A 74 30.37 -4.88 16.43
CA HIS A 74 29.95 -5.96 17.32
C HIS A 74 29.53 -5.43 18.69
N GLY A 75 28.44 -5.98 19.23
CA GLY A 75 27.86 -5.55 20.51
C GLY A 75 26.87 -4.38 20.39
N VAL A 76 26.78 -3.72 19.24
CA VAL A 76 25.75 -2.70 18.97
C VAL A 76 24.45 -3.36 18.55
N ASN A 77 23.33 -2.91 19.12
CA ASN A 77 22.00 -3.35 18.69
C ASN A 77 21.71 -2.78 17.28
N GLN A 78 21.64 -3.66 16.28
CA GLN A 78 21.41 -3.29 14.88
C GLN A 78 20.10 -2.54 14.66
N ALA A 79 19.04 -2.96 15.36
CA ALA A 79 17.72 -2.33 15.22
C ALA A 79 17.76 -0.90 15.76
N ASP A 80 18.34 -0.68 16.95
CA ASP A 80 18.52 0.67 17.52
C ASP A 80 19.42 1.55 16.62
N PHE A 81 20.51 0.99 16.10
CA PHE A 81 21.40 1.69 15.16
C PHE A 81 20.68 2.17 13.91
N LEU A 82 19.87 1.32 13.29
CA LEU A 82 19.09 1.68 12.11
C LEU A 82 17.94 2.64 12.45
N LEU A 83 17.21 2.40 13.55
CA LEU A 83 16.12 3.25 14.01
C LEU A 83 16.57 4.69 14.21
N ARG A 84 17.62 4.92 15.00
CA ARG A 84 18.12 6.27 15.30
C ARG A 84 18.55 7.05 14.06
N ARG A 85 19.05 6.35 13.03
CA ARG A 85 19.56 6.97 11.80
C ARG A 85 18.49 7.15 10.73
N LEU A 86 17.49 6.28 10.67
CA LEU A 86 16.39 6.34 9.70
C LEU A 86 15.20 7.17 10.20
N PHE A 87 15.05 7.27 11.53
CA PHE A 87 14.02 8.04 12.22
C PHE A 87 14.69 8.96 13.24
N PRO A 88 15.41 10.01 12.79
CA PRO A 88 16.04 10.95 13.72
C PRO A 88 14.98 11.62 14.59
N ARG A 89 15.29 11.76 15.89
CA ARG A 89 14.43 12.53 16.80
C ARG A 89 14.53 14.00 16.44
N ASP A 90 13.39 14.63 16.27
CA ASP A 90 13.26 16.05 16.04
C ASP A 90 12.60 16.65 17.29
N PRO A 91 13.34 17.43 18.11
CA PRO A 91 12.82 17.97 19.36
C PRO A 91 11.73 19.02 19.14
N ASP A 92 11.67 19.63 17.96
CA ASP A 92 10.72 20.71 17.64
C ASP A 92 9.43 20.16 17.02
N ARG A 93 9.43 18.87 16.61
CA ARG A 93 8.31 18.18 15.95
C ARG A 93 6.99 18.34 16.69
N ASP A 94 7.01 18.15 18.00
CA ASP A 94 5.79 18.22 18.82
C ASP A 94 5.22 19.64 18.77
N THR A 95 6.07 20.66 18.92
CA THR A 95 5.68 22.07 18.82
C THR A 95 5.11 22.41 17.44
N GLU A 96 5.71 21.90 16.36
CA GLU A 96 5.19 22.08 15.00
C GLU A 96 3.82 21.42 14.82
N VAL A 97 3.63 20.20 15.33
CA VAL A 97 2.35 19.48 15.26
C VAL A 97 1.27 20.20 16.06
N GLU A 98 1.62 20.73 17.23
CA GLU A 98 0.74 21.55 18.06
C GLU A 98 0.30 22.82 17.33
N ALA A 99 1.21 23.50 16.63
CA ALA A 99 0.89 24.68 15.82
C ALA A 99 -0.04 24.37 14.64
N LEU A 100 -0.04 23.12 14.14
CA LEU A 100 -0.91 22.66 13.05
C LEU A 100 -2.28 22.17 13.52
N ARG A 101 -2.58 22.20 14.83
CA ARG A 101 -3.88 21.76 15.34
C ARG A 101 -5.02 22.56 14.70
N LEU A 102 -5.81 21.85 13.89
CA LEU A 102 -7.00 22.40 13.27
C LEU A 102 -8.08 22.62 14.33
N ARG A 103 -8.94 23.62 14.10
CA ARG A 103 -10.11 23.83 14.94
C ARG A 103 -11.01 22.59 14.90
N GLN A 104 -11.52 22.21 16.05
CA GLN A 104 -12.44 21.09 16.20
C GLN A 104 -13.67 21.34 15.32
N ARG A 105 -14.05 20.36 14.47
CA ARG A 105 -15.30 20.45 13.70
C ARG A 105 -16.47 20.38 14.67
N THR A 106 -17.41 21.30 14.50
CA THR A 106 -18.68 21.34 15.25
C THR A 106 -19.80 20.57 14.54
N GLU A 107 -19.59 20.17 13.30
CA GLU A 107 -20.57 19.40 12.54
C GLU A 107 -20.59 17.93 12.99
N PRO A 108 -21.76 17.30 13.06
CA PRO A 108 -21.87 15.88 13.38
C PRO A 108 -21.13 15.05 12.32
N VAL A 109 -20.30 14.11 12.79
CA VAL A 109 -19.57 13.19 11.94
C VAL A 109 -20.53 12.09 11.48
N PRO A 110 -20.66 11.81 10.16
CA PRO A 110 -21.45 10.68 9.70
C PRO A 110 -20.94 9.36 10.27
N ALA A 111 -21.85 8.49 10.70
CA ALA A 111 -21.50 7.17 11.19
C ALA A 111 -20.95 6.28 10.07
N PHE A 112 -20.02 5.39 10.42
CA PHE A 112 -19.54 4.37 9.50
C PHE A 112 -20.65 3.40 9.13
N THR A 113 -20.64 2.99 7.87
CA THR A 113 -21.57 2.01 7.32
C THR A 113 -20.87 0.69 7.03
N SER A 114 -21.63 -0.41 7.11
CA SER A 114 -21.14 -1.73 6.72
C SER A 114 -20.76 -1.79 5.22
N SER A 115 -21.23 -0.85 4.39
CA SER A 115 -20.82 -0.72 2.99
C SER A 115 -19.40 -0.16 2.87
N GLU A 116 -19.06 0.89 3.62
CA GLU A 116 -17.71 1.47 3.64
C GLU A 116 -16.69 0.45 4.15
N LEU A 117 -17.05 -0.36 5.15
CA LEU A 117 -16.17 -1.44 5.61
C LEU A 117 -15.89 -2.48 4.53
N ARG A 118 -16.90 -2.85 3.72
CA ARG A 118 -16.70 -3.75 2.57
C ARG A 118 -15.86 -3.11 1.49
N GLU A 119 -16.06 -1.83 1.24
CA GLU A 119 -15.24 -1.10 0.27
C GLU A 119 -13.78 -1.05 0.70
N ALA A 120 -13.51 -0.74 1.98
CA ALA A 120 -12.18 -0.76 2.57
C ALA A 120 -11.55 -2.17 2.49
N ALA A 121 -12.35 -3.22 2.78
CA ALA A 121 -11.91 -4.61 2.71
C ALA A 121 -11.45 -5.01 1.29
N ASN A 122 -12.03 -4.45 0.22
CA ASN A 122 -11.58 -4.73 -1.15
C ASN A 122 -10.13 -4.28 -1.42
N GLY A 123 -9.61 -3.34 -0.63
CA GLY A 123 -8.22 -2.90 -0.69
C GLY A 123 -7.24 -3.85 0.01
N LEU A 124 -7.72 -4.76 0.87
CA LEU A 124 -6.88 -5.64 1.65
C LEU A 124 -6.37 -6.81 0.81
N ARG A 125 -5.06 -7.03 0.85
CA ARG A 125 -4.42 -8.17 0.18
C ARG A 125 -4.21 -9.29 1.18
N ARG A 126 -4.77 -10.47 0.89
CA ARG A 126 -4.49 -11.73 1.62
C ARG A 126 -3.01 -12.07 1.60
N GLY A 127 -2.52 -12.67 2.68
CA GLY A 127 -1.10 -12.99 2.88
C GLY A 127 -0.18 -11.78 2.99
N ALA A 128 -0.72 -10.57 3.21
CA ALA A 128 0.09 -9.44 3.66
C ALA A 128 0.64 -9.75 5.08
N ALA A 129 1.83 -9.23 5.37
CA ALA A 129 2.39 -9.36 6.72
C ALA A 129 1.49 -8.62 7.72
N PRO A 130 1.16 -9.24 8.86
CA PRO A 130 0.36 -8.58 9.90
C PRO A 130 1.18 -7.49 10.61
N GLY A 131 0.47 -6.63 11.33
CA GLY A 131 1.05 -5.63 12.22
C GLY A 131 1.63 -6.25 13.50
N GLU A 132 1.72 -5.45 14.55
CA GLU A 132 2.23 -5.88 15.86
C GLU A 132 1.28 -6.81 16.62
N ASP A 133 -0.03 -6.71 16.36
CA ASP A 133 -1.08 -7.53 16.99
C ASP A 133 -1.24 -8.92 16.36
N ASP A 134 -0.44 -9.23 15.33
CA ASP A 134 -0.49 -10.44 14.51
C ASP A 134 -1.87 -10.71 13.84
N VAL A 135 -2.76 -9.71 13.78
CA VAL A 135 -4.04 -9.81 13.07
C VAL A 135 -3.81 -9.65 11.57
N SER A 136 -3.89 -10.76 10.83
CA SER A 136 -3.71 -10.74 9.38
C SER A 136 -4.94 -10.22 8.64
N ASN A 137 -4.73 -9.71 7.42
CA ASN A 137 -5.81 -9.36 6.50
C ASN A 137 -6.76 -10.54 6.23
N ASP A 138 -6.26 -11.77 6.29
CA ASP A 138 -7.10 -12.96 6.12
C ASP A 138 -8.15 -13.06 7.23
N ILE A 139 -7.74 -12.85 8.49
CA ILE A 139 -8.67 -12.83 9.64
C ILE A 139 -9.69 -11.70 9.47
N VAL A 140 -9.24 -10.50 9.09
CA VAL A 140 -10.15 -9.36 8.88
C VAL A 140 -11.18 -9.67 7.80
N LEU A 141 -10.75 -10.24 6.67
CA LEU A 141 -11.63 -10.56 5.55
C LEU A 141 -12.59 -11.72 5.87
N ASP A 142 -12.12 -12.72 6.61
CA ASP A 142 -12.92 -13.90 6.97
C ASP A 142 -13.96 -13.58 8.06
N THR A 143 -13.68 -12.60 8.92
CA THR A 143 -14.58 -12.19 10.01
C THR A 143 -15.47 -10.99 9.66
N LEU A 144 -15.21 -10.32 8.54
CA LEU A 144 -15.88 -9.07 8.13
C LEU A 144 -17.41 -9.18 8.18
N GLU A 145 -18.00 -10.20 7.55
CA GLU A 145 -19.46 -10.27 7.44
C GLU A 145 -20.16 -10.48 8.80
N VAL A 146 -19.44 -11.04 9.78
CA VAL A 146 -19.93 -11.26 11.14
C VAL A 146 -19.70 -10.02 12.02
N LEU A 147 -18.57 -9.33 11.85
CA LEU A 147 -18.13 -8.27 12.77
C LEU A 147 -18.38 -6.84 12.26
N LYS A 148 -18.68 -6.64 10.98
CA LYS A 148 -18.84 -5.31 10.35
C LYS A 148 -19.76 -4.36 11.13
N ASP A 149 -20.86 -4.84 11.69
CA ASP A 149 -21.82 -3.96 12.38
C ASP A 149 -21.23 -3.51 13.73
N SER A 150 -20.55 -4.41 14.45
CA SER A 150 -19.81 -4.07 15.66
C SER A 150 -18.63 -3.14 15.37
N TRP A 151 -17.88 -3.38 14.30
CA TRP A 151 -16.76 -2.52 13.90
C TRP A 151 -17.24 -1.13 13.51
N SER A 152 -18.37 -1.02 12.80
CA SER A 152 -18.95 0.27 12.41
C SER A 152 -19.27 1.13 13.63
N VAL A 153 -19.84 0.54 14.69
CA VAL A 153 -20.12 1.23 15.95
C VAL A 153 -18.82 1.72 16.61
N GLN A 154 -17.83 0.84 16.75
CA GLN A 154 -16.57 1.19 17.42
C GLN A 154 -15.77 2.25 16.66
N LEU A 155 -15.71 2.16 15.33
CA LEU A 155 -15.03 3.13 14.48
C LEU A 155 -15.75 4.48 14.48
N THR A 156 -17.08 4.49 14.53
CA THR A 156 -17.87 5.72 14.67
C THR A 156 -17.58 6.39 16.01
N ALA A 157 -17.60 5.64 17.12
CA ALA A 157 -17.28 6.16 18.44
C ALA A 157 -15.87 6.78 18.50
N ALA A 158 -14.88 6.13 17.88
CA ALA A 158 -13.52 6.67 17.80
C ALA A 158 -13.45 8.00 17.02
N LEU A 159 -14.18 8.11 15.91
CA LEU A 159 -14.27 9.35 15.14
C LEU A 159 -14.99 10.47 15.89
N GLU A 160 -16.10 10.16 16.56
CA GLU A 160 -16.87 11.12 17.36
C GLU A 160 -16.04 11.66 18.54
N ALA A 161 -15.28 10.79 19.20
CA ALA A 161 -14.36 11.20 20.26
C ALA A 161 -13.16 11.99 19.74
N GLY A 162 -12.84 11.87 18.45
CA GLY A 162 -11.65 12.48 17.85
C GLY A 162 -10.34 11.89 18.39
N THR A 163 -10.39 10.66 18.90
CA THR A 163 -9.25 9.99 19.54
C THR A 163 -8.90 8.71 18.79
N PHE A 164 -7.62 8.55 18.48
CA PHE A 164 -7.09 7.27 18.02
C PHE A 164 -6.63 6.43 19.21
N PRO A 165 -6.96 5.13 19.25
CA PRO A 165 -6.39 4.20 20.22
C PRO A 165 -4.86 4.28 20.22
N GLU A 166 -4.24 4.12 21.38
CA GLU A 166 -2.78 4.21 21.50
C GLU A 166 -2.10 3.06 20.76
N GLU A 167 -2.76 1.91 20.71
CA GLU A 167 -2.35 0.72 19.99
C GLU A 167 -2.14 1.00 18.49
N TRP A 168 -2.90 1.92 17.89
CA TRP A 168 -2.78 2.28 16.47
C TRP A 168 -1.53 3.12 16.17
N LYS A 169 -0.88 3.65 17.20
CA LYS A 169 0.36 4.43 17.07
C LYS A 169 1.60 3.56 17.24
N HIS A 170 1.43 2.31 17.64
CA HIS A 170 2.49 1.32 17.67
C HIS A 170 2.59 0.61 16.32
N SER A 171 3.80 0.21 15.94
CA SER A 171 4.04 -0.46 14.66
C SER A 171 5.29 -1.31 14.73
N LYS A 172 5.30 -2.38 13.94
CA LYS A 172 6.44 -3.28 13.85
C LYS A 172 7.43 -2.77 12.81
N GLY A 173 8.57 -2.25 13.28
CA GLY A 173 9.65 -1.75 12.42
C GLY A 173 10.43 -2.88 11.73
N VAL A 174 10.34 -2.96 10.40
CA VAL A 174 11.08 -3.91 9.55
C VAL A 174 12.00 -3.16 8.60
N PHE A 175 13.29 -3.50 8.60
CA PHE A 175 14.30 -2.87 7.74
C PHE A 175 14.69 -3.80 6.58
N ILE A 176 14.41 -3.37 5.35
CA ILE A 176 14.75 -4.15 4.14
C ILE A 176 15.95 -3.53 3.44
N HIS A 177 17.03 -4.29 3.28
CA HIS A 177 18.22 -3.85 2.58
C HIS A 177 17.99 -3.68 1.07
N LYS A 178 18.50 -2.59 0.50
CA LYS A 178 18.51 -2.32 -0.93
C LYS A 178 19.66 -3.07 -1.58
N SER A 179 19.32 -3.97 -2.52
CA SER A 179 20.31 -4.69 -3.33
C SER A 179 21.37 -3.74 -3.91
N GLY A 180 22.65 -4.09 -3.72
CA GLY A 180 23.79 -3.31 -4.25
C GLY A 180 24.13 -2.04 -3.48
N ARG A 181 23.56 -1.84 -2.28
CA ARG A 181 23.97 -0.78 -1.36
C ARG A 181 24.86 -1.35 -0.24
N ASP A 182 25.60 -0.45 0.39
CA ASP A 182 26.43 -0.72 1.55
C ASP A 182 25.53 -0.89 2.79
N PRO A 183 25.53 -2.07 3.45
CA PRO A 183 24.71 -2.31 4.63
C PRO A 183 25.06 -1.46 5.86
N ALA A 184 26.30 -0.93 5.94
CA ALA A 184 26.72 -0.05 7.03
C ALA A 184 26.13 1.36 6.92
N ARG A 185 25.60 1.72 5.73
CA ARG A 185 25.00 3.03 5.48
C ARG A 185 23.47 2.98 5.63
N PRO A 186 22.86 3.89 6.41
CA PRO A 186 21.39 3.93 6.60
C PRO A 186 20.61 4.06 5.29
N ASN A 187 21.11 4.85 4.34
CA ASN A 187 20.46 5.03 3.04
C ASN A 187 20.39 3.74 2.19
N GLY A 188 21.14 2.71 2.57
CA GLY A 188 21.09 1.35 2.03
C GLY A 188 19.87 0.56 2.46
N TRP A 189 19.07 1.06 3.40
CA TRP A 189 17.90 0.36 3.95
C TRP A 189 16.59 1.05 3.56
N ARG A 190 15.50 0.29 3.59
CA ARG A 190 14.12 0.76 3.49
C ARG A 190 13.44 0.43 4.82
N PRO A 191 13.13 1.44 5.65
CA PRO A 191 12.27 1.22 6.79
C PRO A 191 10.84 0.96 6.32
N ILE A 192 10.19 -0.05 6.90
CA ILE A 192 8.76 -0.34 6.77
C ILE A 192 8.22 -0.42 8.19
N CYS A 193 7.16 0.31 8.48
CA CYS A 193 6.36 0.13 9.68
C CYS A 193 5.10 -0.63 9.26
N LEU A 194 4.91 -1.80 9.85
CA LEU A 194 3.70 -2.62 9.67
C LEU A 194 2.71 -2.34 10.78
#